data_AF-A0A256HYU7-F1
#
_entry.id   AF-A0A256HYU7-F1
#
_cell.length_a   1.000
_cell.length_b   1.000
_cell.length_c   1.000
_cell.angle_alpha   90.00
_cell.angle_beta   90.00
_cell.angle_gamma   90.00
#
_symmetry.space_group_name_H-M   'P 1'
#
loop_
_entity.id
_entity.type
_entity.pdbx_description
1 polymer ?
#
loop_
_entity_poly.entity_id
_entity_poly.type
_entity_poly.pdbx_seq_one_letter_code
_entity_poly.pdbx_strand_id
1 'polypeptide(L)'
;MRTYANYLTGSGGRVMLTTGGTSRAWEATRIVLGGMYFLGAVAHVALGLLAPEIYPQFANQALVGVYTELWRSLVVPNLAVLQPMVILLEFGLFAALYWRGRAVLVGHTAGAVFQVSLILSGPWGLINAGLALIHLAALRQSYPVTVAHLIRRLGNEGA
;
A
#
# COMPACT_ATOMS: atom_id res chain seq x y z
N MET A 1 7.06 -4.16 -24.99
CA MET A 1 8.28 -3.37 -24.70
C MET A 1 8.49 -2.41 -25.87
N ARG A 2 8.14 -1.13 -25.72
CA ARG A 2 8.44 -0.07 -26.70
C ARG A 2 8.82 1.18 -25.93
N THR A 3 10.11 1.47 -25.92
CA THR A 3 10.70 2.70 -25.38
C THR A 3 10.72 3.70 -26.53
N TYR A 4 9.97 4.80 -26.41
CA TYR A 4 10.11 5.92 -27.33
C TYR A 4 11.26 6.79 -26.82
N ALA A 5 12.42 6.69 -27.46
CA ALA A 5 13.54 7.61 -27.27
C ALA A 5 13.33 8.81 -28.20
N ASN A 6 12.98 9.97 -27.64
CA ASN A 6 13.04 11.23 -28.38
C ASN A 6 14.51 11.67 -28.45
N TYR A 7 15.08 11.66 -29.66
CA TYR A 7 16.41 12.17 -29.93
C TYR A 7 16.34 13.68 -30.13
N LEU A 8 16.97 14.45 -29.23
CA LEU A 8 17.41 15.81 -29.51
C LEU A 8 18.90 15.75 -29.82
N THR A 9 19.25 15.92 -31.09
CA THR A 9 20.63 16.02 -31.57
C THR A 9 21.23 17.36 -31.14
N GLY A 10 21.98 17.35 -30.04
CA GLY A 10 22.88 18.42 -29.63
C GLY A 10 24.27 17.85 -29.39
N SER A 11 25.23 18.26 -30.22
CA SER A 11 26.64 17.86 -30.16
C SER A 11 27.28 18.21 -28.82
N GLY A 12 27.92 17.24 -28.16
CA GLY A 12 28.96 17.52 -27.15
C GLY A 12 28.58 17.47 -25.67
N GLY A 13 27.44 16.89 -25.28
CA GLY A 13 27.10 16.69 -23.86
C GLY A 13 27.06 15.20 -23.52
N ARG A 14 27.74 14.79 -22.44
CA ARG A 14 27.49 13.48 -21.79
C ARG A 14 25.98 13.27 -21.74
N VAL A 15 25.51 12.21 -22.40
CA VAL A 15 24.13 11.74 -22.26
C VAL A 15 23.98 11.29 -20.81
N MET A 16 23.57 12.21 -19.95
CA MET A 16 23.11 11.88 -18.61
C MET A 16 21.77 11.18 -18.81
N LEU A 17 21.83 9.85 -18.93
CA LEU A 17 20.69 8.98 -18.75
C LEU A 17 20.15 9.30 -17.35
N THR A 18 19.17 10.19 -17.27
CA THR A 18 18.35 10.33 -16.07
C THR A 18 17.52 9.06 -15.98
N THR A 19 18.13 7.99 -15.47
CA THR A 19 17.40 6.84 -14.97
C THR A 19 16.39 7.40 -13.98
N GLY A 20 15.11 7.39 -14.38
CA GLY A 20 14.01 8.01 -13.65
C GLY A 20 13.91 7.45 -12.25
N GLY A 21 14.58 8.10 -11.30
CA GLY A 21 14.44 7.80 -9.88
C GLY A 21 13.07 8.26 -9.41
N THR A 22 12.45 7.49 -8.53
CA THR A 22 11.26 7.91 -7.79
C THR A 22 11.49 9.27 -7.12
N SER A 23 10.52 10.19 -7.25
CA SER A 23 10.61 11.50 -6.60
C SER A 23 10.57 11.36 -5.07
N ARG A 24 11.15 12.33 -4.34
CA ARG A 24 11.10 12.36 -2.87
C ARG A 24 9.67 12.22 -2.31
N ALA A 25 8.69 12.78 -3.01
CA ALA A 25 7.29 12.68 -2.63
C ALA A 25 6.80 11.23 -2.64
N TRP A 26 7.08 10.46 -3.69
CA TRP A 26 6.68 9.06 -3.79
C TRP A 26 7.47 8.14 -2.84
N GLU A 27 8.72 8.49 -2.54
CA GLU A 27 9.50 7.83 -1.48
C GLU A 27 8.84 8.05 -0.11
N ALA A 28 8.44 9.27 0.22
CA ALA A 28 7.68 9.57 1.44
C ALA A 28 6.32 8.87 1.45
N THR A 29 5.61 8.86 0.32
CA THR A 29 4.32 8.17 0.20
C THR A 29 4.42 6.69 0.52
N ARG A 30 5.42 5.97 -0.02
CA ARG A 30 5.56 4.53 0.30
C ARG A 30 5.92 4.26 1.75
N ILE A 31 6.67 5.17 2.39
CA ILE A 31 7.01 5.09 3.82
C ILE A 31 5.73 5.25 4.65
N VAL A 32 4.94 6.28 4.36
CA VAL A 32 3.66 6.53 5.04
C VAL A 32 2.71 5.35 4.86
N LEU A 33 2.52 4.87 3.62
CA LEU A 33 1.66 3.72 3.34
C LEU A 33 2.15 2.45 4.05
N GLY A 34 3.44 2.14 3.99
CA GLY A 34 3.99 0.97 4.68
C GLY A 34 3.84 1.08 6.20
N GLY A 35 4.07 2.27 6.78
CA GLY A 35 3.82 2.52 8.20
C GLY A 35 2.35 2.35 8.58
N MET A 36 1.42 2.85 7.74
CA MET A 36 -0.01 2.64 7.94
C MET A 36 -0.39 1.15 7.94
N TYR A 37 0.12 0.36 6.99
CA TYR A 37 -0.14 -1.10 6.98
C TYR A 37 0.46 -1.81 8.18
N PHE A 38 1.66 -1.40 8.65
CA PHE A 38 2.22 -1.94 9.89
C PHE A 38 1.32 -1.64 11.10
N LEU A 39 0.87 -0.39 11.23
CA LEU A 39 -0.04 0.01 12.31
C LEU A 39 -1.40 -0.69 12.20
N GLY A 40 -1.92 -0.87 10.99
CA GLY A 40 -3.11 -1.67 10.70
C GLY A 40 -2.95 -3.11 11.19
N ALA A 41 -1.83 -3.75 10.86
CA ALA A 41 -1.58 -5.14 11.25
C ALA A 41 -1.53 -5.28 12.78
N VAL A 42 -0.84 -4.36 13.46
CA VAL A 42 -0.80 -4.31 14.93
C VAL A 42 -2.19 -4.05 15.51
N ALA A 43 -2.97 -3.15 14.92
CA ALA A 43 -4.35 -2.90 15.34
C ALA A 43 -5.23 -4.14 15.16
N HIS A 44 -5.10 -4.87 14.05
CA HIS A 44 -5.85 -6.12 13.82
C HIS A 44 -5.46 -7.22 14.81
N VAL A 45 -4.18 -7.32 15.20
CA VAL A 45 -3.74 -8.21 16.29
C VAL A 45 -4.39 -7.78 17.61
N ALA A 46 -4.27 -6.50 17.97
CA ALA A 46 -4.79 -5.97 19.23
C ALA A 46 -6.30 -6.14 19.33
N LEU A 47 -7.06 -5.79 18.29
CA LEU A 47 -8.51 -5.97 18.24
C LEU A 47 -8.91 -7.44 18.32
N GLY A 48 -8.16 -8.35 17.72
CA GLY A 48 -8.43 -9.79 17.84
C GLY A 48 -8.28 -10.34 19.25
N LEU A 49 -7.34 -9.79 20.01
CA LEU A 49 -7.04 -10.24 21.37
C LEU A 49 -7.89 -9.52 22.43
N LEU A 50 -8.18 -8.24 22.22
CA LEU A 50 -8.73 -7.36 23.24
C LEU A 50 -10.21 -6.98 23.02
N ALA A 51 -10.69 -7.05 21.78
CA ALA A 51 -12.05 -6.63 21.41
C ALA A 51 -12.60 -7.35 20.15
N PRO A 52 -12.64 -8.70 20.15
CA PRO A 52 -13.07 -9.48 18.97
C PRO A 52 -14.50 -9.16 18.51
N GLU A 53 -15.36 -8.67 19.40
CA GLU A 53 -16.74 -8.27 19.14
C GLU A 53 -16.88 -7.03 18.23
N ILE A 54 -15.80 -6.31 17.96
CA ILE A 54 -15.80 -5.15 17.04
C ILE A 54 -15.97 -5.60 15.58
N TYR A 55 -15.46 -6.78 15.20
CA TYR A 55 -15.53 -7.25 13.81
C TYR A 55 -16.97 -7.48 13.30
N PRO A 56 -17.87 -8.13 14.04
CA PRO A 56 -19.28 -8.21 13.67
C PRO A 56 -19.96 -6.83 13.52
N GLN A 57 -19.51 -5.81 14.24
CA GLN A 57 -20.09 -4.46 14.19
C GLN A 57 -19.72 -3.73 12.89
N PHE A 58 -18.59 -4.04 12.26
CA PHE A 58 -18.21 -3.49 10.96
C PHE A 58 -19.22 -3.82 9.86
N ALA A 59 -19.87 -4.97 9.92
CA ALA A 59 -20.92 -5.33 8.96
C ALA A 59 -22.09 -4.32 8.96
N ASN A 60 -22.35 -3.69 10.11
CA ASN A 60 -23.43 -2.71 10.27
C ASN A 60 -23.06 -1.32 9.72
N GLN A 61 -21.80 -1.10 9.32
CA GLN A 61 -21.34 0.18 8.77
C GLN A 61 -21.38 0.20 7.24
N ALA A 62 -21.59 -0.93 6.58
CA ALA A 62 -21.63 -1.08 5.12
C ALA A 62 -22.65 -0.13 4.45
N LEU A 63 -22.26 0.50 3.33
CA LEU A 63 -23.15 1.46 2.62
C LEU A 63 -24.28 0.78 1.83
N VAL A 64 -24.11 -0.49 1.45
CA VAL A 64 -25.04 -1.21 0.59
C VAL A 64 -25.33 -2.59 1.16
N GLY A 65 -26.60 -3.01 1.07
CA GLY A 65 -27.08 -4.28 1.65
C GLY A 65 -26.35 -5.52 1.15
N VAL A 66 -25.93 -5.53 -0.13
CA VAL A 66 -25.14 -6.62 -0.71
C VAL A 66 -23.78 -6.79 -0.01
N TYR A 67 -23.13 -5.69 0.37
CA TYR A 67 -21.85 -5.74 1.09
C TYR A 67 -22.04 -6.17 2.55
N THR A 68 -23.14 -5.74 3.18
CA THR A 68 -23.57 -6.24 4.49
C THR A 68 -23.79 -7.74 4.48
N GLU A 69 -24.50 -8.25 3.47
CA GLU A 69 -24.83 -9.67 3.36
C GLU A 69 -23.58 -10.51 3.12
N LEU A 70 -22.66 -10.06 2.26
CA LEU A 70 -21.35 -10.70 2.07
C LEU A 70 -20.54 -10.72 3.37
N TRP A 71 -20.54 -9.63 4.14
CA TRP A 71 -19.87 -9.59 5.44
C TRP A 71 -20.48 -10.58 6.43
N ARG A 72 -21.82 -10.64 6.52
CA ARG A 72 -22.53 -11.51 7.46
C ARG A 72 -22.44 -12.99 7.08
N SER A 73 -22.43 -13.32 5.79
CA SER A 73 -22.45 -14.70 5.30
C SER A 73 -21.04 -15.29 5.12
N LEU A 74 -20.04 -14.46 4.81
CA LEU A 74 -18.68 -14.91 4.51
C LEU A 74 -17.66 -14.43 5.56
N VAL A 75 -17.64 -13.14 5.90
CA VAL A 75 -16.55 -12.60 6.72
C VAL A 75 -16.71 -12.99 8.19
N VAL A 76 -17.86 -12.65 8.79
CA VAL A 76 -18.14 -12.86 10.22
C VAL A 76 -17.99 -14.34 10.63
N PRO A 77 -18.54 -15.32 9.89
CA PRO A 77 -18.41 -16.74 10.27
C PRO A 77 -16.98 -17.28 10.15
N ASN A 78 -16.12 -16.63 9.36
CA ASN A 78 -14.77 -17.11 9.06
C ASN A 78 -13.66 -16.21 9.63
N LEU A 79 -13.97 -15.33 10.60
CA LEU A 79 -13.01 -14.38 11.18
C LEU A 79 -11.75 -15.06 11.74
N ALA A 80 -11.88 -16.24 12.33
CA ALA A 80 -10.75 -17.01 12.86
C ALA A 80 -9.67 -17.31 11.80
N VAL A 81 -10.03 -17.34 10.52
CA VAL A 81 -9.11 -17.53 9.39
C VAL A 81 -8.83 -16.22 8.67
N LEU A 82 -9.87 -15.45 8.35
CA LEU A 82 -9.76 -14.24 7.56
C LEU A 82 -8.99 -13.12 8.28
N GLN A 83 -9.16 -12.99 9.60
CA GLN A 83 -8.44 -11.96 10.36
C GLN A 83 -6.92 -12.22 10.37
N PRO A 84 -6.41 -13.43 10.71
CA PRO A 84 -5.00 -13.75 10.52
C PRO A 84 -4.49 -13.51 9.10
N MET A 85 -5.29 -13.82 8.08
CA MET A 85 -4.91 -13.55 6.69
C MET A 85 -4.76 -12.05 6.41
N VAL A 86 -5.63 -11.19 6.94
CA VAL A 86 -5.51 -9.73 6.83
C VAL A 86 -4.24 -9.24 7.55
N ILE A 87 -3.96 -9.74 8.75
CA ILE A 87 -2.74 -9.40 9.50
C ILE A 87 -1.49 -9.75 8.68
N LEU A 88 -1.44 -10.96 8.10
CA LEU A 88 -0.34 -11.40 7.25
C LEU A 88 -0.22 -10.57 5.98
N LEU A 89 -1.35 -10.23 5.34
CA LEU A 89 -1.38 -9.36 4.17
C LEU A 89 -0.77 -8.00 4.50
N GLU A 90 -1.20 -7.36 5.59
CA GLU A 90 -0.74 -6.02 5.96
C GLU A 90 0.73 -5.98 6.38
N PHE A 91 1.21 -6.97 7.14
CA PHE A 91 2.65 -7.13 7.38
C PHE A 91 3.43 -7.36 6.08
N GLY A 92 2.87 -8.15 5.17
CA GLY A 92 3.43 -8.39 3.84
C GLY A 92 3.52 -7.09 3.01
N LEU A 93 2.48 -6.26 3.05
CA LEU A 93 2.45 -4.94 2.38
C LEU A 93 3.49 -4.00 2.98
N PHE A 94 3.59 -3.93 4.32
CA PHE A 94 4.65 -3.17 4.99
C PHE A 94 6.04 -3.61 4.52
N ALA A 95 6.34 -4.91 4.58
CA ALA A 95 7.64 -5.44 4.18
C ALA A 95 7.95 -5.16 2.71
N ALA A 96 6.96 -5.37 1.82
CA ALA A 96 7.09 -5.14 0.39
C ALA A 96 7.38 -3.66 0.06
N LEU A 97 6.64 -2.73 0.68
CA LEU A 97 6.80 -1.29 0.46
C LEU A 97 8.11 -0.75 1.03
N TYR A 98 8.61 -1.32 2.14
CA TYR A 98 9.89 -0.94 2.73
C TYR A 98 11.11 -1.53 2.00
N TRP A 99 10.86 -2.46 1.07
CA TRP A 99 11.90 -3.09 0.25
C TRP A 99 12.27 -2.25 -0.98
N ARG A 100 12.66 -2.91 -2.06
CA ARG A 100 13.08 -2.28 -3.33
C ARG A 100 12.57 -3.04 -4.55
N GLY A 101 12.56 -2.36 -5.68
CA GLY A 101 12.29 -2.89 -7.01
C GLY A 101 10.91 -3.50 -7.13
N ARG A 102 10.84 -4.70 -7.70
CA ARG A 102 9.57 -5.40 -7.98
C ARG A 102 8.75 -5.68 -6.73
N ALA A 103 9.37 -5.86 -5.56
CA ALA A 103 8.65 -6.06 -4.31
C ALA A 103 7.73 -4.86 -3.99
N VAL A 104 8.23 -3.64 -4.19
CA VAL A 104 7.44 -2.41 -3.97
C VAL A 104 6.26 -2.34 -4.94
N LEU A 105 6.46 -2.74 -6.20
CA LEU A 105 5.38 -2.78 -7.20
C LEU A 105 4.31 -3.82 -6.87
N VAL A 106 4.72 -5.00 -6.37
CA VAL A 106 3.80 -6.02 -5.88
C VAL A 106 3.04 -5.49 -4.66
N GLY A 107 3.72 -4.84 -3.72
CA GLY A 107 3.10 -4.18 -2.57
C GLY A 107 2.08 -3.12 -3.00
N HIS A 108 2.40 -2.29 -3.99
CA HIS A 108 1.43 -1.32 -4.50
C HIS A 108 0.24 -1.96 -5.20
N THR A 109 0.45 -3.03 -5.97
CA THR A 109 -0.61 -3.75 -6.66
C THR A 109 -1.55 -4.42 -5.66
N ALA A 110 -0.99 -5.17 -4.70
CA ALA A 110 -1.77 -5.83 -3.64
C ALA A 110 -2.49 -4.81 -2.76
N GLY A 111 -1.84 -3.70 -2.41
CA GLY A 111 -2.46 -2.59 -1.70
C GLY A 111 -3.63 -1.99 -2.48
N ALA A 112 -3.49 -1.75 -3.79
CA ALA A 112 -4.60 -1.26 -4.61
C ALA A 112 -5.80 -2.23 -4.59
N VAL A 113 -5.55 -3.53 -4.78
CA VAL A 113 -6.62 -4.55 -4.76
C VAL A 113 -7.31 -4.60 -3.40
N PHE A 114 -6.54 -4.59 -2.32
CA PHE A 114 -7.07 -4.59 -0.96
C PHE A 114 -7.95 -3.36 -0.72
N GLN A 115 -7.46 -2.17 -1.04
CA GLN A 115 -8.21 -0.92 -0.87
C GLN A 115 -9.48 -0.89 -1.74
N VAL A 116 -9.43 -1.38 -2.99
CA VAL A 116 -10.63 -1.48 -3.85
C VAL A 116 -11.70 -2.37 -3.23
N SER A 117 -11.29 -3.50 -2.63
CA SER A 117 -12.23 -4.44 -1.98
C SER A 117 -12.98 -3.81 -0.79
N LEU A 118 -12.43 -2.75 -0.21
CA LEU A 118 -12.98 -2.03 0.93
C LEU A 118 -13.76 -0.76 0.55
N ILE A 119 -13.90 -0.42 -0.74
CA ILE A 119 -14.61 0.82 -1.14
C ILE A 119 -16.07 0.83 -0.66
N LEU A 120 -16.70 -0.34 -0.51
CA LEU A 120 -18.09 -0.44 -0.07
C LEU A 120 -18.26 -0.50 1.46
N SER A 121 -17.16 -0.39 2.23
CA SER A 121 -17.12 -0.60 3.69
C SER A 121 -17.61 0.58 4.52
N GLY A 122 -18.64 1.31 4.08
CA GLY A 122 -19.22 2.38 4.87
C GLY A 122 -18.57 3.76 4.66
N PRO A 123 -18.45 4.58 5.72
CA PRO A 123 -17.93 5.95 5.62
C PRO A 123 -16.47 6.02 5.14
N TRP A 124 -15.73 4.91 5.22
CA TRP A 124 -14.34 4.80 4.79
C TRP A 124 -14.17 4.58 3.28
N GLY A 125 -15.25 4.36 2.53
CA GLY A 125 -15.19 4.00 1.11
C GLY A 125 -14.44 5.00 0.23
N LEU A 126 -14.65 6.29 0.45
CA LEU A 126 -13.92 7.35 -0.27
C LEU A 126 -12.43 7.36 0.05
N ILE A 127 -12.07 7.09 1.31
CA ILE A 127 -10.67 7.01 1.75
C ILE A 127 -10.00 5.81 1.07
N ASN A 128 -10.65 4.64 1.08
CA ASN A 128 -10.16 3.44 0.41
C ASN A 128 -10.00 3.65 -1.10
N ALA A 129 -10.95 4.33 -1.75
CA ALA A 129 -10.83 4.69 -3.16
C ALA A 129 -9.62 5.61 -3.43
N GLY A 130 -9.42 6.63 -2.59
CA GLY A 130 -8.26 7.52 -2.68
C GLY A 130 -6.94 6.76 -2.51
N LEU A 131 -6.85 5.88 -1.50
CA LEU A 131 -5.68 5.04 -1.28
C LEU A 131 -5.41 4.11 -2.45
N ALA A 132 -6.43 3.47 -3.02
CA ALA A 132 -6.30 2.65 -4.21
C ALA A 132 -5.70 3.43 -5.39
N LEU A 133 -6.17 4.66 -5.63
CA LEU A 133 -5.64 5.52 -6.68
C LEU A 133 -4.17 5.91 -6.43
N ILE A 134 -3.81 6.22 -5.18
CA ILE A 134 -2.41 6.50 -4.81
C ILE A 134 -1.53 5.28 -5.10
N HIS A 135 -1.97 4.09 -4.73
CA HIS A 135 -1.28 2.84 -5.02
C HIS A 135 -1.10 2.62 -6.53
N LEU A 136 -2.15 2.81 -7.33
CA LEU A 136 -2.07 2.68 -8.79
C LEU A 136 -1.14 3.73 -9.43
N ALA A 137 -1.17 4.97 -8.93
CA ALA A 137 -0.27 6.03 -9.40
C ALA A 137 1.20 5.73 -9.08
N ALA A 138 1.48 5.15 -7.91
CA ALA A 138 2.81 4.75 -7.48
C ALA A 138 3.43 3.65 -8.36
N LEU A 139 2.63 2.83 -9.07
CA LEU A 139 3.14 1.80 -9.98
C LEU A 139 3.94 2.36 -11.17
N ARG A 140 3.82 3.66 -11.47
CA ARG A 140 4.58 4.33 -12.54
C ARG A 140 5.99 4.72 -12.10
N GLN A 141 6.36 4.50 -10.85
CA GLN A 141 7.62 4.93 -10.26
C GLN A 141 8.63 3.78 -10.15
N SER A 142 9.92 4.11 -9.95
CA SER A 142 11.01 3.14 -9.85
C SER A 142 11.75 3.26 -8.51
N TYR A 143 11.65 2.22 -7.68
CA TYR A 143 12.14 2.22 -6.29
C TYR A 143 13.44 1.40 -6.13
N PRO A 144 14.63 1.92 -6.49
CA PRO A 144 15.86 1.11 -6.54
C PRO A 144 16.43 0.72 -5.17
N VAL A 145 16.05 1.43 -4.11
CA VAL A 145 16.64 1.31 -2.77
C VAL A 145 15.58 0.99 -1.72
N THR A 146 16.03 0.38 -0.62
CA THR A 146 15.17 0.11 0.55
C THR A 146 14.93 1.38 1.36
N VAL A 147 13.87 1.40 2.16
CA VAL A 147 13.59 2.52 3.08
C VAL A 147 14.71 2.67 4.12
N ALA A 148 15.28 1.56 4.61
CA ALA A 148 16.41 1.61 5.54
C ALA A 148 17.64 2.32 4.94
N HIS A 149 17.90 2.15 3.63
CA HIS A 149 18.98 2.86 2.96
C HIS A 149 18.69 4.36 2.86
N LEU A 150 17.43 4.75 2.57
CA LEU A 150 17.03 6.17 2.53
C LEU A 150 17.20 6.84 3.89
N ILE A 151 16.78 6.19 4.97
CA ILE A 151 16.92 6.72 6.34
C ILE A 151 18.38 6.93 6.70
N ARG A 152 19.26 5.97 6.39
CA ARG A 152 20.71 6.10 6.64
C ARG A 152 21.31 7.28 5.88
N ARG A 153 20.91 7.47 4.63
CA ARG A 153 21.38 8.60 3.81
C ARG A 153 20.97 9.94 4.42
N LEU A 154 19.72 10.08 4.85
CA LEU A 154 19.23 11.30 5.51
C LEU A 154 19.99 11.60 6.81
N GLY A 155 20.30 10.58 7.61
CA GLY A 155 21.09 10.74 8.83
C GLY A 155 22.52 11.22 8.57
N ASN A 156 23.14 10.81 7.46
CA ASN A 156 24.49 11.21 7.09
C ASN A 156 24.56 12.59 6.40
N GLU A 157 23.47 13.05 5.76
CA GLU A 157 23.41 14.39 5.14
C GLU A 157 23.07 15.50 6.16
N GLY A 158 22.60 15.14 7.36
CA GLY A 158 22.28 16.06 8.46
C GLY A 158 23.32 16.13 9.59
N ALA A 159 24.45 15.43 9.45
CA ALA A 159 25.60 15.43 10.36
C ALA A 159 26.78 16.17 9.72
#